data_AF-A0A950BN03-F1
#
_entry.id   AF-A0A950BN03-F1
#
_cell.length_a   1.000
_cell.length_b   1.000
_cell.length_c   1.000
_cell.angle_alpha   90.00
_cell.angle_beta   90.00
_cell.angle_gamma   90.00
#
_symmetry.space_group_name_H-M   'P 1'
#
loop_
_entity.id
_entity.type
_entity.pdbx_description
1 polymer ?
#
loop_
_entity_poly.entity_id
_entity_poly.type
_entity_poly.pdbx_seq_one_letter_code
_entity_poly.pdbx_strand_id
1 'polypeptide(L)'
;RTPAEAVDRAVESASCVMVNRNRGSGTRCLLDGLLAGRRPPGFAVEVRSHNAVAAAVSQGRADWGVAIEPVARAYGLAFLPLRAEQYDFAVPADRWDRPAVAAFRGLWDEAETRCRLAQIGLLTDGEEDRP
;
A
#
# COMPACT_ATOMS: atom_id res chain seq x y z
N ARG A 1 -10.39 11.46 11.59
CA ARG A 1 -11.04 11.44 10.27
C ARG A 1 -10.90 10.03 9.75
N THR A 2 -11.97 9.43 9.27
CA THR A 2 -11.86 8.11 8.65
C THR A 2 -11.27 8.24 7.24
N PRO A 3 -10.66 7.18 6.70
CA PRO A 3 -10.15 7.21 5.33
C PRO A 3 -11.25 7.41 4.29
N ALA A 4 -12.45 6.87 4.53
CA ALA A 4 -13.62 7.05 3.67
C ALA A 4 -14.05 8.52 3.58
N GLU A 5 -14.20 9.21 4.72
CA GLU A 5 -14.56 10.63 4.77
C GLU A 5 -13.56 11.52 4.02
N ALA A 6 -12.27 11.19 4.08
CA ALA A 6 -11.24 11.93 3.39
C ALA A 6 -11.35 11.77 1.86
N VAL A 7 -11.60 10.55 1.40
CA VAL A 7 -11.83 10.26 -0.02
C VAL A 7 -13.11 10.94 -0.51
N ASP A 8 -14.20 10.88 0.25
CA ASP A 8 -15.46 11.53 -0.12
C ASP A 8 -15.28 13.02 -0.36
N ARG A 9 -14.63 13.72 0.58
CA ARG A 9 -14.33 15.15 0.42
C ARG A 9 -13.40 15.46 -0.75
N ALA A 10 -12.41 14.60 -1.00
CA ALA A 10 -11.51 14.77 -2.14
C ALA A 10 -12.26 14.59 -3.47
N VAL A 11 -13.19 13.63 -3.54
CA VAL A 11 -14.00 13.35 -4.71
C VAL A 11 -15.03 14.45 -4.99
N GLU A 12 -15.60 15.07 -3.95
CA GLU A 12 -16.55 16.19 -4.07
C GLU A 12 -15.89 17.49 -4.54
N SER A 13 -14.58 17.64 -4.37
CA SER A 13 -13.85 18.83 -4.78
C SER A 13 -13.42 18.77 -6.24
N ALA A 14 -13.99 19.63 -7.08
CA ALA A 14 -13.61 19.74 -8.50
C ALA A 14 -12.16 20.21 -8.73
N SER A 15 -11.53 20.83 -7.72
CA SER A 15 -10.13 21.26 -7.78
C SER A 15 -9.15 20.21 -7.24
N CYS A 16 -9.64 19.10 -6.67
CA CYS A 16 -8.80 18.05 -6.13
C CYS A 16 -8.66 16.91 -7.15
N VAL A 17 -7.51 16.84 -7.79
CA VAL A 17 -7.20 15.92 -8.88
C VAL A 17 -6.53 14.68 -8.33
N MET A 18 -7.01 13.51 -8.72
CA MET A 18 -6.39 12.25 -8.35
C MET A 18 -5.43 11.72 -9.42
N VAL A 19 -4.54 10.81 -9.02
CA VAL A 19 -3.87 9.87 -9.92
C VAL A 19 -4.24 8.44 -9.54
N ASN A 20 -4.55 7.63 -10.55
CA ASN A 20 -5.08 6.29 -10.37
C ASN A 20 -4.00 5.22 -10.58
N ARG A 21 -4.19 4.03 -10.00
CA ARG A 21 -3.37 2.85 -10.31
C ARG A 21 -3.94 2.11 -11.53
N ASN A 22 -3.04 1.44 -12.25
CA ASN A 22 -3.41 0.61 -13.39
C ASN A 22 -4.48 -0.42 -13.01
N ARG A 23 -5.43 -0.62 -13.94
CA ARG A 23 -6.46 -1.67 -13.81
C ARG A 23 -5.84 -3.04 -13.54
N GLY A 24 -6.55 -3.86 -12.77
CA GLY A 24 -6.12 -5.20 -12.36
C GLY A 24 -5.18 -5.23 -11.15
N SER A 25 -4.71 -4.09 -10.63
CA SER A 25 -3.97 -4.06 -9.37
C SER A 25 -4.91 -4.21 -8.16
N GLY A 26 -4.45 -4.86 -7.08
CA GLY A 26 -5.23 -4.98 -5.84
C GLY A 26 -5.61 -3.62 -5.26
N THR A 27 -4.69 -2.65 -5.35
CA THR A 27 -4.94 -1.25 -4.97
C THR A 27 -6.08 -0.61 -5.76
N ARG A 28 -6.20 -0.92 -7.07
CA ARG A 28 -7.28 -0.41 -7.90
C ARG A 28 -8.63 -0.98 -7.47
N CYS A 29 -8.69 -2.26 -7.11
CA CYS A 29 -9.91 -2.88 -6.59
C CYS A 29 -10.39 -2.17 -5.30
N LEU A 30 -9.47 -1.90 -4.36
CA LEU A 30 -9.79 -1.19 -3.13
C LEU A 30 -10.29 0.24 -3.40
N LEU A 31 -9.61 0.96 -4.29
CA LEU A 31 -10.00 2.32 -4.67
C LEU A 31 -11.35 2.37 -5.40
N ASP A 32 -11.61 1.46 -6.33
CA ASP A 32 -12.89 1.41 -7.05
C ASP A 32 -14.07 1.18 -6.09
N GLY A 33 -13.86 0.37 -5.04
CA GLY A 33 -14.83 0.21 -3.94
C GLY A 33 -15.11 1.51 -3.19
N LEU A 34 -14.06 2.27 -2.82
CA LEU A 34 -14.20 3.56 -2.15
C LEU A 34 -14.86 4.63 -3.05
N LEU A 35 -14.58 4.60 -4.34
CA LEU A 35 -15.17 5.53 -5.30
C LEU A 35 -16.65 5.23 -5.56
N ALA A 36 -17.13 4.00 -5.35
CA ALA A 36 -18.53 3.62 -5.54
C ALA A 36 -19.08 4.05 -6.92
N GLY A 37 -18.28 3.91 -7.97
CA GLY A 37 -18.63 4.29 -9.35
C GLY A 37 -18.41 5.77 -9.70
N ARG A 38 -18.06 6.63 -8.73
CA ARG A 38 -17.68 8.04 -8.98
C ARG A 38 -16.39 8.12 -9.79
N ARG A 39 -16.27 9.17 -10.60
CA ARG A 39 -15.11 9.43 -11.46
C ARG A 39 -14.60 10.86 -11.21
N PRO A 40 -13.87 11.10 -10.11
CA PRO A 40 -13.34 12.43 -9.80
C PRO A 40 -12.32 12.89 -10.87
N PRO A 41 -11.94 14.18 -10.86
CA PRO A 41 -10.90 14.70 -11.73
C PRO A 41 -9.62 13.84 -11.66
N GLY A 42 -9.06 13.50 -12.82
CA GLY A 42 -7.87 12.65 -12.90
C GLY A 42 -8.11 11.14 -12.82
N PHE A 43 -9.36 10.68 -12.66
CA PHE A 43 -9.70 9.24 -12.60
C PHE A 43 -9.15 8.40 -13.77
N ALA A 44 -9.08 8.97 -14.97
CA ALA A 44 -8.57 8.31 -16.18
C ALA A 44 -7.04 8.28 -16.27
N VAL A 45 -6.33 9.03 -15.41
CA VAL A 45 -4.86 9.07 -15.39
C VAL A 45 -4.36 7.88 -14.58
N GLU A 46 -3.88 6.85 -15.27
CA GLU A 46 -3.40 5.61 -14.64
C GLU A 46 -1.87 5.54 -14.63
N VAL A 47 -1.29 5.12 -13.51
CA VAL A 47 0.13 4.83 -13.36
C VAL A 47 0.37 3.41 -12.85
N ARG A 48 1.55 2.85 -13.17
CA ARG A 48 1.83 1.42 -12.99
C ARG A 48 2.46 1.05 -11.64
N SER A 49 2.87 2.02 -10.83
CA SER A 49 3.59 1.75 -9.58
C SER A 49 3.22 2.74 -8.47
N HIS A 50 3.49 2.34 -7.22
CA HIS A 50 3.34 3.23 -6.06
C HIS A 50 4.26 4.46 -6.16
N ASN A 51 5.50 4.28 -6.65
CA ASN A 51 6.42 5.39 -6.88
C ASN A 51 5.88 6.38 -7.91
N ALA A 52 5.22 5.92 -8.97
CA ALA A 52 4.64 6.81 -9.96
C ALA A 52 3.45 7.61 -9.41
N VAL A 53 2.68 7.04 -8.46
CA VAL A 53 1.65 7.78 -7.71
C VAL A 53 2.30 8.87 -6.86
N ALA A 54 3.27 8.49 -6.02
CA ALA A 54 3.94 9.43 -5.12
C ALA A 54 4.65 10.55 -5.88
N ALA A 55 5.31 10.23 -6.99
CA ALA A 55 5.95 11.23 -7.84
C ALA A 55 4.95 12.19 -8.49
N ALA A 56 3.77 11.72 -8.90
CA ALA A 56 2.74 12.62 -9.45
C ALA A 56 2.22 13.60 -8.40
N VAL A 57 2.03 13.13 -7.16
CA VAL A 57 1.59 13.97 -6.05
C VAL A 57 2.68 14.97 -5.62
N SER A 58 3.92 14.50 -5.43
CA SER A 58 5.02 15.37 -5.00
C SER A 58 5.38 16.45 -6.03
N GLN A 59 5.08 16.20 -7.31
CA GLN A 59 5.28 17.15 -8.41
C GLN A 59 4.07 18.05 -8.67
N GLY A 60 2.98 17.93 -7.90
CA GLY A 60 1.75 18.71 -8.09
C GLY A 60 1.00 18.38 -9.38
N ARG A 61 1.25 17.23 -10.00
CA ARG A 61 0.47 16.73 -11.15
C ARG A 61 -0.85 16.07 -10.74
N ALA A 62 -0.95 15.71 -9.46
CA ALA A 62 -2.15 15.26 -8.78
C ALA A 62 -2.07 15.70 -7.30
N ASP A 63 -3.20 15.74 -6.62
CA ASP A 63 -3.29 16.07 -5.19
C ASP A 63 -3.30 14.83 -4.30
N TRP A 64 -3.80 13.70 -4.82
CA TRP A 64 -3.88 12.45 -4.08
C TRP A 64 -3.87 11.21 -4.98
N GLY A 65 -3.62 10.06 -4.36
CA GLY A 65 -3.67 8.75 -4.99
C GLY A 65 -3.41 7.66 -3.97
N VAL A 66 -3.58 6.40 -4.37
CA VAL A 66 -3.39 5.27 -3.46
C VAL A 66 -1.99 4.65 -3.64
N ALA A 67 -1.22 4.66 -2.56
CA ALA A 67 0.12 4.08 -2.49
C ALA A 67 0.34 3.31 -1.17
N ILE A 68 1.49 2.62 -1.06
CA ILE A 68 1.92 2.04 0.21
C ILE A 68 2.67 3.07 1.06
N GLU A 69 2.58 2.92 2.38
CA GLU A 69 3.13 3.88 3.34
C GLU A 69 4.63 4.15 3.18
N PRO A 70 5.52 3.14 3.01
CA PRO A 70 6.95 3.38 2.89
C PRO A 70 7.29 4.28 1.70
N VAL A 71 6.54 4.14 0.59
CA VAL A 71 6.71 4.97 -0.61
C VAL A 71 6.22 6.40 -0.37
N ALA A 72 5.07 6.59 0.28
CA ALA A 72 4.61 7.94 0.63
C ALA A 72 5.63 8.66 1.54
N ARG A 73 6.14 7.96 2.57
CA ARG A 73 7.16 8.48 3.49
C ARG A 73 8.46 8.84 2.77
N ALA A 74 8.94 8.01 1.86
CA ALA A 74 10.16 8.27 1.09
C ALA A 74 10.07 9.55 0.23
N TYR A 75 8.86 9.93 -0.20
CA TYR A 75 8.61 11.17 -0.95
C TYR A 75 8.22 12.36 -0.05
N GLY A 76 8.24 12.21 1.28
CA GLY A 76 7.86 13.25 2.22
C GLY A 76 6.37 13.61 2.20
N LEU A 77 5.52 12.69 1.73
CA LEU A 77 4.08 12.92 1.60
C LEU A 77 3.33 12.53 2.87
N ALA A 78 2.23 13.24 3.14
CA ALA A 78 1.27 12.80 4.13
C ALA A 78 0.63 11.46 3.70
N PHE A 79 0.37 10.59 4.66
CA PHE A 79 -0.22 9.28 4.42
C PHE A 79 -1.46 9.07 5.30
N LEU A 80 -2.52 8.53 4.71
CA LEU A 80 -3.75 8.14 5.40
C LEU A 80 -3.94 6.63 5.23
N PRO A 81 -3.80 5.82 6.31
CA PRO A 81 -3.94 4.37 6.20
C PRO A 81 -5.35 3.97 5.75
N LEU A 82 -5.46 3.23 4.64
CA LEU A 82 -6.74 2.71 4.14
C LEU A 82 -7.02 1.28 4.61
N ARG A 83 -6.00 0.42 4.53
CA ARG A 83 -6.06 -0.99 4.91
C ARG A 83 -4.63 -1.51 5.10
N ALA A 84 -4.43 -2.39 6.07
CA ALA A 84 -3.20 -3.16 6.18
C ALA A 84 -3.09 -4.17 5.02
N GLU A 85 -1.88 -4.32 4.48
CA GLU A 85 -1.60 -5.34 3.46
C GLU A 85 -0.94 -6.54 4.14
N GLN A 86 -1.57 -7.71 3.99
CA GLN A 86 -1.08 -8.97 4.54
C GLN A 86 -0.33 -9.72 3.43
N TYR A 87 0.87 -10.19 3.75
CA TYR A 87 1.75 -10.88 2.83
C TYR A 87 1.97 -12.31 3.30
N ASP A 88 1.52 -13.28 2.49
CA ASP A 88 1.72 -14.70 2.75
C ASP A 88 2.83 -15.28 1.87
N PHE A 89 3.66 -16.15 2.45
CA PHE A 89 4.60 -16.97 1.70
C PHE A 89 3.99 -18.35 1.42
N ALA A 90 3.57 -18.58 0.17
CA ALA A 90 3.02 -19.86 -0.25
C ALA A 90 4.12 -20.80 -0.77
N VAL A 91 4.21 -22.00 -0.19
CA VAL A 91 5.15 -23.05 -0.59
C VAL A 91 4.40 -24.37 -0.78
N PRO A 92 4.65 -25.11 -1.88
CA PRO A 92 4.11 -26.46 -2.03
C PRO A 92 4.51 -27.36 -0.86
N ALA A 93 3.57 -28.16 -0.35
CA ALA A 93 3.78 -28.96 0.87
C ALA A 93 4.98 -29.92 0.75
N ASP A 94 5.20 -30.52 -0.42
CA ASP A 94 6.33 -31.40 -0.72
C ASP A 94 7.70 -30.69 -0.74
N ARG A 95 7.71 -29.35 -0.67
CA ARG A 95 8.92 -28.52 -0.65
C ARG A 95 9.20 -27.88 0.70
N TRP A 96 8.35 -28.10 1.70
CA TRP A 96 8.42 -27.46 3.01
C TRP A 96 9.79 -27.65 3.71
N ASP A 97 10.34 -28.86 3.59
CA ASP A 97 11.60 -29.25 4.24
C ASP A 97 12.83 -29.08 3.33
N ARG A 98 12.68 -28.45 2.16
CA ARG A 98 13.85 -28.13 1.33
C ARG A 98 14.80 -27.21 2.10
N PRO A 99 16.12 -27.41 2.03
CA PRO A 99 17.09 -26.61 2.80
C PRO A 99 16.91 -25.10 2.66
N ALA A 100 16.60 -24.61 1.45
CA ALA A 100 16.36 -23.19 1.21
C ALA A 100 15.08 -22.65 1.90
N VAL A 101 14.00 -23.45 1.94
CA VAL A 101 12.74 -23.07 2.62
C VAL A 101 12.93 -23.13 4.13
N ALA A 102 13.61 -24.15 4.65
CA ALA A 102 13.96 -24.25 6.07
C ALA A 102 14.85 -23.08 6.51
N ALA A 103 15.86 -22.71 5.72
CA ALA A 103 16.71 -21.54 6.00
C ALA A 103 15.90 -20.24 5.98
N PHE A 104 15.03 -20.04 4.98
CA PHE A 104 14.15 -18.87 4.91
C PHE A 104 13.22 -18.77 6.13
N ARG A 105 12.64 -19.89 6.59
CA ARG A 105 11.84 -19.93 7.82
C ARG A 105 12.66 -19.56 9.05
N GLY A 106 13.91 -20.04 9.14
CA GLY A 106 14.82 -19.71 10.23
C GLY A 106 15.11 -18.20 10.34
N LEU A 107 15.17 -17.48 9.21
CA LEU A 107 15.34 -16.01 9.22
C LEU A 107 14.19 -15.30 9.94
N TRP A 108 12.99 -15.87 9.97
CA TRP A 108 11.82 -15.26 10.60
C TRP A 108 11.95 -15.19 12.14
N ASP A 109 12.66 -16.15 12.74
CA ASP A 109 12.88 -16.20 14.18
C ASP A 109 13.96 -15.20 14.66
N GLU A 110 14.83 -14.78 13.74
CA GLU A 110 15.92 -13.83 14.03
C GLU A 110 15.39 -12.44 14.38
N ALA A 111 15.77 -11.94 15.55
CA ALA A 111 15.41 -10.58 15.99
C ALA A 111 15.94 -9.49 15.05
N GLU A 112 17.12 -9.70 14.47
CA GLU A 112 17.70 -8.76 13.50
C GLU A 112 16.84 -8.64 12.24
N THR A 113 16.37 -9.77 11.71
CA THR A 113 15.49 -9.81 10.54
C THR A 113 14.17 -9.10 10.82
N ARG A 114 13.53 -9.39 11.95
CA ARG A 114 12.29 -8.69 12.38
C ARG A 114 12.50 -7.18 12.56
N CYS A 115 13.62 -6.77 13.14
CA CYS A 115 13.97 -5.35 13.27
C CYS A 115 14.12 -4.67 11.89
N ARG A 116 14.82 -5.31 10.95
CA ARG A 116 15.00 -4.79 9.59
C ARG A 116 13.67 -4.70 8.82
N LEU A 117 12.77 -5.68 8.99
CA LEU A 117 11.42 -5.65 8.41
C LEU A 117 10.61 -4.48 8.99
N ALA A 118 10.62 -4.29 10.31
CA ALA A 118 9.91 -3.19 10.96
C ALA A 118 10.41 -1.81 10.48
N GLN A 119 11.72 -1.65 10.27
CA GLN A 119 12.30 -0.42 9.73
C GLN A 119 11.79 -0.05 8.33
N ILE A 120 11.39 -1.03 7.53
CA ILE A 120 10.79 -0.81 6.20
C ILE A 120 9.26 -0.86 6.22
N GLY A 121 8.65 -0.92 7.41
CA GLY A 121 7.19 -0.91 7.59
C GLY A 121 6.51 -2.27 7.40
N LEU A 122 7.26 -3.37 7.45
CA LEU A 122 6.72 -4.73 7.45
C LEU A 122 6.72 -5.28 8.88
N LEU A 123 5.53 -5.60 9.38
CA LEU A 123 5.35 -6.22 10.69
C LEU A 123 5.11 -7.72 10.50
N THR A 124 5.56 -8.52 11.45
CA THR A 124 5.35 -9.97 11.46
C THR A 124 4.17 -10.32 12.37
N ASP A 125 3.37 -11.32 12.02
CA ASP A 125 2.23 -11.78 12.82
C ASP A 125 2.62 -12.01 14.28
N GLY A 126 1.80 -11.50 15.21
CA GLY A 126 2.07 -11.52 16.66
C GLY A 126 2.59 -10.22 17.26
N GLU A 127 2.85 -9.18 16.46
CA GLU A 127 3.15 -7.82 16.95
C GLU A 127 1.96 -6.83 16.86
N GLU A 128 0.83 -7.23 16.25
CA GLU A 128 -0.41 -6.43 16.21
C GLU A 128 -1.06 -6.23 17.60
N ASP A 129 -0.58 -6.94 18.64
CA ASP A 129 -1.16 -6.97 19.99
C ASP A 129 -0.20 -6.43 21.08
N ARG A 130 0.85 -5.69 20.71
CA ARG A 130 1.66 -4.95 21.70
C ARG A 130 0.99 -3.59 22.00
N PRO A 131 0.73 -3.28 23.29
CA PRO A 131 -0.01 -2.09 23.71
C PRO A 131 0.69 -0.77 23.33
#